data_AF-A0A4S2H6Y4-F1
#
_entry.id   AF-A0A4S2H6Y4-F1
#
_cell.length_a   1.000
_cell.length_b   1.000
_cell.length_c   1.000
_cell.angle_alpha   90.00
_cell.angle_beta   90.00
_cell.angle_gamma   90.00
#
_symmetry.space_group_name_H-M   'P 1'
#
loop_
_entity.id
_entity.type
_entity.pdbx_description
1 polymer ?
#
loop_
_entity_poly.entity_id
_entity_poly.type
_entity_poly.pdbx_seq_one_letter_code
_entity_poly.pdbx_strand_id
1 'polypeptide(L)'
;MKKFISISLVILVLAGLLTGCGKSLEADRDTVYIQKKGNVVSAAIADFDKDYYDDEELKNYIDERVAEYQEEHGKGSVSIDEFSVEDGVARLFIKYDSCEEYQNFNEVTLFSGTIPQALAEGYNFEEEFTEIENGEAAGSADRDAIADLDAKVIILSEKVDVKVDGTIQYVSSRYTTMKAKDTVSIQLPEEAEDGEESALVYVIYE
;
A
#
# COMPACT_ATOMS: atom_id res chain seq x y z
N MET A 1 19.21 55.79 -17.13
CA MET A 1 19.28 54.92 -18.33
C MET A 1 20.47 54.00 -18.09
N LYS A 2 20.41 52.67 -17.99
CA LYS A 2 19.58 51.63 -18.61
C LYS A 2 19.31 50.51 -17.58
N LYS A 3 18.15 49.86 -17.73
CA LYS A 3 17.79 48.57 -17.10
C LYS A 3 18.70 47.45 -17.64
N PHE A 4 18.76 46.29 -16.98
CA PHE A 4 18.58 44.91 -17.50
C PHE A 4 19.03 43.90 -16.41
N ILE A 5 18.14 43.14 -15.77
CA ILE A 5 17.50 41.85 -16.13
C ILE A 5 18.03 40.73 -15.21
N SER A 6 17.09 40.19 -14.45
CA SER A 6 16.99 38.86 -13.82
C SER A 6 17.99 37.81 -14.29
N ILE A 7 18.79 37.27 -13.36
CA ILE A 7 19.45 35.98 -13.52
C ILE A 7 18.58 34.95 -12.80
N SER A 8 17.69 34.33 -13.58
CA SER A 8 17.02 33.10 -13.17
C SER A 8 18.07 32.00 -13.01
N LEU A 9 18.14 31.43 -11.81
CA LEU A 9 18.90 30.22 -11.53
C LEU A 9 18.21 29.06 -12.25
N VAL A 10 18.63 28.80 -13.48
CA VAL A 10 18.22 27.61 -14.23
C VAL A 10 18.94 26.43 -13.59
N ILE A 11 18.24 25.71 -12.72
CA ILE A 11 18.64 24.38 -12.25
C ILE A 11 18.51 23.46 -13.45
N LEU A 12 19.66 23.12 -14.03
CA LEU A 12 19.79 22.17 -15.13
C LEU A 12 19.72 20.77 -14.51
N VAL A 13 18.48 20.26 -14.37
CA VAL A 13 18.22 18.86 -14.04
C VAL A 13 18.73 18.01 -15.20
N LEU A 14 19.92 17.43 -15.03
CA LEU A 14 20.41 16.36 -15.87
C LEU A 14 19.63 15.09 -15.53
N ALA A 15 18.67 14.76 -16.38
CA ALA A 15 18.04 13.46 -16.41
C ALA A 15 19.06 12.39 -16.86
N GLY A 16 19.03 11.23 -16.20
CA GLY A 16 19.44 9.97 -16.79
C GLY A 16 20.74 9.36 -16.29
N LEU A 17 20.74 8.89 -15.04
CA LEU A 17 21.42 7.64 -14.71
C LEU A 17 20.36 6.64 -14.29
N LEU A 18 20.15 5.64 -15.15
CA LEU A 18 19.34 4.45 -14.89
C LEU A 18 19.98 3.67 -13.74
N THR A 19 19.48 3.84 -12.52
CA THR A 19 19.63 2.84 -11.46
C THR A 19 18.36 1.99 -11.44
N GLY A 20 18.43 0.84 -12.12
CA GLY A 20 17.47 -0.24 -11.90
C GLY A 20 17.69 -0.85 -10.51
N CYS A 21 17.03 -0.25 -9.51
CA CYS A 21 16.59 -0.84 -8.25
C CYS A 21 15.32 -0.05 -7.89
N GLY A 22 14.25 -0.76 -7.54
CA GLY A 22 12.86 -0.26 -7.50
C GLY A 22 12.69 1.15 -6.92
N LYS A 23 11.74 1.91 -7.47
CA LYS A 23 11.31 3.19 -6.89
C LYS A 23 11.04 2.96 -5.39
N SER A 24 11.71 3.71 -4.53
CA SER A 24 11.35 3.81 -3.12
C SER A 24 9.89 4.27 -3.02
N LEU A 25 9.14 3.66 -2.11
CA LEU A 25 7.76 4.09 -1.84
C LEU A 25 7.81 5.48 -1.21
N GLU A 26 7.18 6.47 -1.84
CA GLU A 26 6.91 7.76 -1.22
C GLU A 26 5.50 7.72 -0.65
N ALA A 27 5.36 7.93 0.65
CA ALA A 27 4.08 7.88 1.36
C ALA A 27 4.03 8.98 2.43
N ASP A 28 2.82 9.50 2.66
CA ASP A 28 2.50 10.53 3.66
C ASP A 28 1.53 10.04 4.76
N ARG A 29 1.07 8.79 4.63
CA ARG A 29 0.27 8.03 5.59
C ARG A 29 0.50 6.54 5.36
N ASP A 30 -0.11 5.70 6.19
CA ASP A 30 -0.01 4.25 6.05
C ASP A 30 -0.37 3.79 4.63
N THR A 31 0.55 3.05 4.01
CA THR A 31 0.45 2.63 2.62
C THR A 31 1.02 1.22 2.43
N VAL A 32 0.30 0.34 1.76
CA VAL A 32 0.78 -0.97 1.28
C VAL A 32 0.96 -0.90 -0.23
N TYR A 33 2.16 -1.18 -0.70
CA TYR A 33 2.50 -1.24 -2.12
C TYR A 33 2.77 -2.68 -2.56
N ILE A 34 1.84 -3.22 -3.34
CA ILE A 34 1.94 -4.56 -3.92
C ILE A 34 2.66 -4.44 -5.28
N GLN A 35 3.89 -4.93 -5.32
CA GLN A 35 4.72 -4.85 -6.51
C GLN A 35 4.37 -5.97 -7.49
N LYS A 36 4.74 -5.79 -8.76
CA LYS A 36 4.42 -6.72 -9.87
C LYS A 36 4.79 -8.19 -9.60
N LYS A 37 5.81 -8.44 -8.77
CA LYS A 37 6.30 -9.78 -8.44
C LYS A 37 5.66 -10.40 -7.19
N GLY A 38 4.73 -9.71 -6.53
CA GLY A 38 4.09 -10.16 -5.29
C GLY A 38 4.82 -9.73 -4.02
N ASN A 39 6.03 -9.18 -4.12
CA ASN A 39 6.71 -8.52 -3.02
C ASN A 39 5.92 -7.29 -2.56
N VAL A 40 5.98 -6.99 -1.26
CA VAL A 40 5.27 -5.86 -0.66
C VAL A 40 6.25 -4.88 -0.07
N VAL A 41 5.99 -3.58 -0.25
CA VAL A 41 6.62 -2.51 0.52
C VAL A 41 5.52 -1.79 1.29
N SER A 42 5.62 -1.71 2.61
CA SER A 42 4.71 -0.89 3.41
C SER A 42 5.40 0.37 3.90
N ALA A 43 4.60 1.38 4.18
CA ALA A 43 4.94 2.54 4.98
C ALA A 43 3.97 2.59 6.16
N ALA A 44 4.48 2.69 7.37
CA ALA A 44 3.72 3.03 8.57
C ALA A 44 4.17 4.42 9.04
N ILE A 45 3.24 5.36 9.12
CA ILE A 45 3.49 6.78 9.36
C ILE A 45 2.57 7.26 10.46
N ALA A 46 3.16 7.64 11.59
CA ALA A 46 2.41 8.02 12.79
C ALA A 46 3.02 9.25 13.47
N ASP A 47 2.16 10.02 14.13
CA ASP A 47 2.59 11.08 15.03
C ASP A 47 3.42 10.47 16.17
N PHE A 48 4.60 11.06 16.38
CA PHE A 48 5.60 10.68 17.37
C PHE A 48 6.10 11.94 18.08
N ASP A 49 5.16 12.75 18.56
CA ASP A 49 5.38 14.11 19.07
C ASP A 49 5.34 14.21 20.60
N LYS A 50 5.07 13.09 21.29
CA LYS A 50 4.97 13.06 22.75
C LYS A 50 6.36 13.00 23.38
N ASP A 51 6.55 13.76 24.44
CA ASP A 51 7.82 13.93 25.15
C ASP A 51 8.32 12.66 25.83
N TYR A 52 7.43 11.71 26.09
CA TYR A 52 7.74 10.40 26.65
C TYR A 52 8.00 9.31 25.60
N TYR A 53 7.91 9.64 24.30
CA TYR A 53 8.28 8.71 23.24
C TYR A 53 9.80 8.71 23.03
N ASP A 54 10.36 7.51 22.83
CA ASP A 54 11.79 7.27 22.64
C ASP A 54 12.01 6.52 21.32
N ASP A 55 12.75 7.14 20.41
CA ASP A 55 12.98 6.64 19.05
C ASP A 55 13.95 5.45 19.02
N GLU A 56 14.90 5.38 19.95
CA GLU A 56 15.80 4.23 20.11
C GLU A 56 15.04 3.02 20.65
N GLU A 57 14.16 3.20 21.65
CA GLU A 57 13.30 2.11 22.16
C GLU A 57 12.37 1.57 21.08
N LEU A 58 11.71 2.46 20.31
CA LEU A 58 10.86 2.04 19.19
C LEU A 58 11.67 1.29 18.13
N LYS A 59 12.84 1.81 17.76
CA LYS A 59 13.71 1.15 16.79
C LYS A 59 14.14 -0.24 17.25
N ASN A 60 14.57 -0.38 18.50
CA ASN A 60 14.99 -1.66 19.06
C ASN A 60 13.82 -2.67 19.06
N TYR A 61 12.62 -2.23 19.43
CA TYR A 61 11.42 -3.05 19.36
C TYR A 61 11.14 -3.57 17.94
N ILE A 62 11.23 -2.69 16.94
CA ILE A 62 11.02 -3.07 15.52
C ILE A 62 12.10 -4.06 15.07
N ASP A 63 13.37 -3.79 15.38
CA ASP A 63 14.50 -4.66 15.04
C ASP A 63 14.34 -6.07 15.66
N GLU A 64 13.92 -6.14 16.94
CA GLU A 64 13.65 -7.39 17.66
C GLU A 64 12.50 -8.17 17.01
N ARG A 65 11.35 -7.52 16.75
CA ARG A 65 10.19 -8.18 16.12
C ARG A 65 10.53 -8.73 14.74
N VAL A 66 11.31 -7.99 13.94
CA VAL A 66 11.77 -8.46 12.62
C VAL A 66 12.73 -9.64 12.75
N ALA A 67 13.67 -9.59 13.69
CA ALA A 67 14.59 -10.68 13.93
C ALA A 67 13.87 -11.97 14.36
N GLU A 68 12.96 -11.88 15.33
CA GLU A 68 12.15 -13.00 15.81
C GLU A 68 11.34 -13.63 14.68
N TYR A 69 10.66 -12.82 13.88
CA TYR A 69 9.87 -13.32 12.75
C TYR A 69 10.74 -14.04 11.70
N GLN A 70 11.94 -13.51 11.40
CA GLN A 70 12.88 -14.17 10.49
C GLN A 70 13.44 -15.49 11.02
N GLU A 71 13.47 -15.72 12.33
CA GLU A 71 13.90 -17.01 12.89
C GLU A 71 12.95 -18.15 12.51
N GLU A 72 11.65 -17.87 12.44
CA GLU A 72 10.61 -18.84 12.06
C GLU A 72 10.37 -18.90 10.54
N HIS A 73 10.35 -17.74 9.87
CA HIS A 73 9.96 -17.63 8.46
C HIS A 73 11.14 -17.54 7.48
N GLY A 74 12.37 -17.46 8.00
CA GLY A 74 13.59 -17.41 7.21
C GLY A 74 14.07 -15.98 6.91
N LYS A 75 15.38 -15.85 6.71
CA LYS A 75 16.01 -14.55 6.45
C LYS A 75 15.48 -13.92 5.17
N GLY A 76 15.02 -12.68 5.29
CA GLY A 76 14.50 -11.90 4.16
C GLY A 76 13.00 -12.02 3.94
N SER A 77 12.27 -12.80 4.75
CA SER A 77 10.80 -12.82 4.74
C SER A 77 10.21 -11.44 5.01
N VAL A 78 10.80 -10.72 5.96
CA VAL A 78 10.52 -9.32 6.30
C VAL A 78 11.84 -8.56 6.51
N SER A 79 11.96 -7.30 6.11
CA SER A 79 13.15 -6.49 6.34
C SER A 79 12.83 -5.00 6.45
N ILE A 80 13.49 -4.31 7.36
CA ILE A 80 13.37 -2.86 7.50
C ILE A 80 14.15 -2.22 6.35
N ASP A 81 13.47 -1.38 5.56
CA ASP A 81 14.11 -0.56 4.53
C ASP A 81 14.59 0.76 5.13
N GLU A 82 13.73 1.42 5.89
CA GLU A 82 14.00 2.71 6.52
C GLU A 82 13.22 2.86 7.82
N PHE A 83 13.86 3.45 8.83
CA PHE A 83 13.20 3.97 10.01
C PHE A 83 13.75 5.36 10.31
N SER A 84 12.87 6.33 10.49
CA SER A 84 13.24 7.70 10.85
C SER A 84 12.18 8.35 11.74
N VAL A 85 12.61 9.25 12.60
CA VAL A 85 11.74 10.15 13.35
C VAL A 85 12.16 11.57 13.01
N GLU A 86 11.31 12.27 12.27
CA GLU A 86 11.58 13.64 11.80
C GLU A 86 10.34 14.50 11.99
N ASP A 87 10.55 15.70 12.54
CA ASP A 87 9.49 16.68 12.81
C ASP A 87 8.31 16.13 13.65
N GLY A 88 8.62 15.24 14.61
CA GLY A 88 7.60 14.62 15.46
C GLY A 88 6.75 13.58 14.75
N VAL A 89 7.23 13.02 13.64
CA VAL A 89 6.57 11.96 12.87
C VAL A 89 7.53 10.79 12.71
N ALA A 90 7.11 9.61 13.15
CA ALA A 90 7.81 8.37 12.89
C ALA A 90 7.42 7.82 11.50
N ARG A 91 8.42 7.37 10.74
CA ARG A 91 8.26 6.76 9.43
C ARG A 91 8.99 5.44 9.43
N LEU A 92 8.27 4.38 9.14
CA LEU A 92 8.79 3.02 9.06
C LEU A 92 8.43 2.44 7.70
N PHE A 93 9.45 2.08 6.92
CA PHE A 93 9.30 1.40 5.65
C PHE A 93 9.79 -0.04 5.79
N ILE A 94 8.92 -1.00 5.47
CA ILE A 94 9.22 -2.43 5.59
C ILE A 94 9.01 -3.11 4.25
N LYS A 95 9.90 -4.04 3.92
CA LYS A 95 9.82 -4.93 2.76
C LYS A 95 9.42 -6.32 3.21
N TYR A 96 8.47 -6.92 2.51
CA TYR A 96 8.04 -8.30 2.70
C TYR A 96 8.25 -9.08 1.41
N ASP A 97 8.69 -10.33 1.52
CA ASP A 97 8.94 -11.16 0.35
C ASP A 97 7.63 -11.50 -0.38
N SER A 98 6.51 -11.55 0.33
CA SER A 98 5.19 -11.81 -0.24
C SER A 98 4.06 -11.10 0.53
N CYS A 99 2.86 -11.13 -0.05
CA CYS A 99 1.63 -10.72 0.64
C CYS A 99 1.30 -11.60 1.84
N GLU A 100 1.67 -12.88 1.81
CA GLU A 100 1.50 -13.81 2.95
C GLU A 100 2.39 -13.39 4.13
N GLU A 101 3.64 -13.00 3.86
CA GLU A 101 4.54 -12.48 4.90
C GLU A 101 4.03 -11.16 5.49
N TYR A 102 3.44 -10.28 4.67
CA TYR A 102 2.79 -9.05 5.15
C TYR A 102 1.61 -9.36 6.08
N GLN A 103 0.70 -10.22 5.64
CA GLN A 103 -0.47 -10.63 6.41
C GLN A 103 -0.06 -11.24 7.75
N ASN A 104 0.89 -12.18 7.74
CA ASN A 104 1.31 -12.90 8.95
C ASN A 104 2.07 -12.01 9.93
N PHE A 105 2.98 -11.15 9.44
CA PHE A 105 3.75 -10.26 10.30
C PHE A 105 2.91 -9.17 10.97
N ASN A 106 1.93 -8.63 10.24
CA ASN A 106 1.06 -7.55 10.74
C ASN A 106 -0.24 -8.06 11.36
N GLU A 107 -0.51 -9.37 11.28
CA GLU A 107 -1.72 -10.00 11.81
C GLU A 107 -3.02 -9.41 11.21
N VAL A 108 -2.98 -9.05 9.92
CA VAL A 108 -4.11 -8.44 9.17
C VAL A 108 -4.67 -9.42 8.13
N THR A 109 -5.78 -9.08 7.49
CA THR A 109 -6.26 -9.84 6.31
C THR A 109 -5.77 -9.18 5.02
N LEU A 110 -4.98 -9.90 4.23
CA LEU A 110 -4.59 -9.47 2.89
C LEU A 110 -4.40 -10.68 1.96
N PHE A 111 -5.23 -10.74 0.91
CA PHE A 111 -5.08 -11.64 -0.21
C PHE A 111 -4.62 -10.86 -1.45
N SER A 112 -3.73 -11.46 -2.25
CA SER A 112 -3.35 -10.96 -3.57
C SER A 112 -3.24 -12.13 -4.53
N GLY A 113 -4.00 -12.08 -5.62
CA GLY A 113 -4.03 -13.14 -6.63
C GLY A 113 -4.88 -12.74 -7.84
N THR A 114 -5.33 -13.71 -8.61
CA THR A 114 -6.37 -13.50 -9.63
C THR A 114 -7.76 -13.72 -9.04
N ILE A 115 -8.79 -13.19 -9.70
CA ILE A 115 -10.19 -13.40 -9.30
C ILE A 115 -10.53 -14.91 -9.20
N PRO A 116 -10.15 -15.77 -10.16
CA PRO A 116 -10.33 -17.22 -10.02
C PRO A 116 -9.65 -17.82 -8.79
N GLN A 117 -8.47 -17.33 -8.41
CA GLN A 117 -7.79 -17.78 -7.19
C GLN A 117 -8.54 -17.32 -5.94
N ALA A 118 -9.02 -16.07 -5.91
CA ALA A 118 -9.82 -15.57 -4.80
C ALA A 118 -11.11 -16.38 -4.60
N LEU A 119 -11.82 -16.69 -5.69
CA LEU A 119 -13.00 -17.55 -5.65
C LEU A 119 -12.70 -18.96 -5.14
N ALA A 120 -11.53 -19.52 -5.50
CA ALA A 120 -11.10 -20.83 -5.01
C ALA A 120 -10.77 -20.84 -3.50
N GLU A 121 -10.27 -19.72 -2.97
CA GLU A 121 -10.04 -19.50 -1.53
C GLU A 121 -11.34 -19.19 -0.76
N GLY A 122 -12.48 -19.04 -1.46
CA GLY A 122 -13.80 -18.85 -0.86
C GLY A 122 -14.25 -17.39 -0.73
N TYR A 123 -13.47 -16.44 -1.26
CA TYR A 123 -13.96 -15.06 -1.42
C TYR A 123 -15.11 -15.03 -2.43
N ASN A 124 -16.02 -14.08 -2.26
CA ASN A 124 -17.13 -13.85 -3.18
C ASN A 124 -17.14 -12.38 -3.61
N PHE A 125 -17.82 -12.09 -4.71
CA PHE A 125 -17.89 -10.76 -5.31
C PHE A 125 -19.32 -10.22 -5.22
N GLU A 126 -20.04 -10.48 -4.11
CA GLU A 126 -21.44 -10.08 -3.94
C GLU A 126 -21.63 -8.60 -3.58
N GLU A 127 -20.55 -7.87 -3.35
CA GLU A 127 -20.59 -6.43 -3.07
C GLU A 127 -20.79 -5.57 -4.33
N GLU A 128 -20.95 -4.27 -4.11
CA GLU A 128 -21.08 -3.31 -5.21
C GLU A 128 -19.71 -2.81 -5.63
N PHE A 129 -19.42 -2.84 -6.94
CA PHE A 129 -18.16 -2.36 -7.49
C PHE A 129 -18.34 -1.05 -8.27
N THR A 130 -17.33 -0.19 -8.20
CA THR A 130 -17.21 1.03 -9.00
C THR A 130 -16.14 0.81 -10.06
N GLU A 131 -16.50 1.05 -11.32
CA GLU A 131 -15.59 1.08 -12.46
C GLU A 131 -14.70 2.32 -12.40
N ILE A 132 -13.42 2.13 -12.70
CA ILE A 132 -12.40 3.16 -12.72
C ILE A 132 -11.88 3.33 -14.16
N GLU A 133 -12.05 4.53 -14.71
CA GLU A 133 -11.47 4.91 -16.00
C GLU A 133 -10.48 6.05 -15.81
N ASN A 134 -9.27 5.90 -16.37
CA ASN A 134 -8.20 6.90 -16.27
C ASN A 134 -7.82 7.33 -14.84
N GLY A 135 -8.11 6.50 -13.83
CA GLY A 135 -7.87 6.76 -12.42
C GLY A 135 -9.00 7.51 -11.70
N GLU A 136 -10.16 7.64 -12.33
CA GLU A 136 -11.35 8.29 -11.75
C GLU A 136 -12.54 7.34 -11.80
N ALA A 137 -13.48 7.51 -10.86
CA ALA A 137 -14.71 6.72 -10.84
C ALA A 137 -15.60 7.04 -12.07
N ALA A 138 -15.96 6.01 -12.83
CA ALA A 138 -16.75 6.11 -14.05
C ALA A 138 -18.23 5.70 -13.85
N GLY A 139 -18.51 4.80 -12.92
CA GLY A 139 -19.87 4.35 -12.62
C GLY A 139 -19.92 3.03 -11.85
N SER A 140 -21.12 2.51 -11.61
CA SER A 140 -21.31 1.19 -11.04
C SER A 140 -20.97 0.10 -12.06
N ALA A 141 -20.32 -0.97 -11.62
CA ALA A 141 -20.00 -2.13 -12.45
C ALA A 141 -20.92 -3.33 -12.14
N ASP A 142 -21.09 -4.21 -13.14
CA ASP A 142 -21.81 -5.47 -12.97
C ASP A 142 -20.92 -6.51 -12.27
N ARG A 143 -21.33 -6.92 -11.08
CA ARG A 143 -20.56 -7.85 -10.23
C ARG A 143 -20.36 -9.23 -10.89
N ASP A 144 -21.35 -9.68 -11.67
CA ASP A 144 -21.30 -11.00 -12.30
C ASP A 144 -20.25 -10.97 -13.42
N ALA A 145 -20.19 -9.87 -14.17
CA ALA A 145 -19.17 -9.66 -15.19
C ALA A 145 -17.76 -9.54 -14.60
N ILE A 146 -17.62 -8.96 -13.41
CA ILE A 146 -16.34 -8.87 -12.70
C ILE A 146 -15.86 -10.25 -12.25
N ALA A 147 -16.74 -11.07 -11.67
CA ALA A 147 -16.38 -12.39 -11.16
C ALA A 147 -15.88 -13.35 -12.26
N ASP A 148 -16.23 -13.09 -13.52
CA ASP A 148 -15.80 -13.84 -14.70
C ASP A 148 -14.46 -13.36 -15.30
N LEU A 149 -13.86 -12.28 -14.78
CA LEU A 149 -12.57 -11.77 -15.24
C LEU A 149 -11.39 -12.63 -14.75
N ASP A 150 -10.27 -12.60 -15.50
CA ASP A 150 -8.98 -13.17 -15.06
C ASP A 150 -8.02 -12.06 -14.54
N ALA A 151 -8.60 -10.94 -14.10
CA ALA A 151 -7.87 -9.79 -13.58
C ALA A 151 -7.24 -10.11 -12.22
N LYS A 152 -6.24 -9.31 -11.83
CA LYS A 152 -5.68 -9.37 -10.48
C LYS A 152 -6.59 -8.67 -9.51
N VAL A 153 -6.61 -9.17 -8.27
CA VAL A 153 -7.37 -8.61 -7.16
C VAL A 153 -6.52 -8.62 -5.90
N ILE A 154 -6.60 -7.52 -5.16
CA ILE A 154 -6.20 -7.47 -3.74
C ILE A 154 -7.48 -7.40 -2.92
N ILE A 155 -7.56 -8.23 -1.89
CA ILE A 155 -8.68 -8.26 -0.95
C ILE A 155 -8.11 -8.04 0.45
N LEU A 156 -8.58 -7.03 1.16
CA LEU A 156 -8.05 -6.68 2.47
C LEU A 156 -9.09 -6.00 3.35
N SER A 157 -8.83 -6.00 4.66
CA SER A 157 -9.59 -5.25 5.65
C SER A 157 -8.59 -4.51 6.54
N GLU A 158 -8.20 -3.31 6.10
CA GLU A 158 -7.23 -2.44 6.78
C GLU A 158 -7.48 -0.96 6.40
N LYS A 159 -7.24 -0.02 7.34
CA LYS A 159 -7.39 1.43 7.11
C LYS A 159 -6.16 2.04 6.43
N VAL A 160 -5.88 1.62 5.20
CA VAL A 160 -4.60 1.89 4.52
C VAL A 160 -4.77 2.41 3.10
N ASP A 161 -3.74 3.07 2.56
CA ASP A 161 -3.65 3.31 1.12
C ASP A 161 -3.04 2.07 0.43
N VAL A 162 -3.67 1.60 -0.66
CA VAL A 162 -3.19 0.46 -1.45
C VAL A 162 -2.67 0.96 -2.78
N LYS A 163 -1.38 0.74 -3.02
CA LYS A 163 -0.70 1.02 -4.28
C LYS A 163 -0.41 -0.27 -5.04
N VAL A 164 -0.54 -0.25 -6.37
CA VAL A 164 -0.27 -1.41 -7.23
C VAL A 164 0.61 -1.07 -8.42
N ASP A 165 1.41 -2.04 -8.87
CA ASP A 165 2.03 -2.02 -10.20
C ASP A 165 1.00 -2.45 -11.26
N GLY A 166 0.11 -1.54 -11.64
CA GLY A 166 -0.92 -1.83 -12.64
C GLY A 166 -1.91 -0.69 -12.87
N THR A 167 -2.91 -0.95 -13.71
CA THR A 167 -4.04 -0.04 -13.92
C THR A 167 -5.24 -0.57 -13.15
N ILE A 168 -5.71 0.21 -12.18
CA ILE A 168 -6.92 -0.10 -11.41
C ILE A 168 -8.14 0.03 -12.33
N GLN A 169 -8.96 -1.02 -12.37
CA GLN A 169 -10.17 -1.10 -13.19
C GLN A 169 -11.44 -1.06 -12.37
N TYR A 170 -11.44 -1.70 -11.20
CA TYR A 170 -12.59 -1.75 -10.32
C TYR A 170 -12.15 -1.68 -8.87
N VAL A 171 -13.00 -1.08 -8.04
CA VAL A 171 -12.84 -1.05 -6.59
C VAL A 171 -14.18 -1.32 -5.92
N SER A 172 -14.18 -1.84 -4.69
CA SER A 172 -15.37 -1.83 -3.83
C SER A 172 -15.97 -0.43 -3.77
N SER A 173 -17.28 -0.28 -3.96
CA SER A 173 -17.94 1.03 -3.91
C SER A 173 -17.98 1.59 -2.48
N ARG A 174 -17.90 0.71 -1.49
CA ARG A 174 -17.82 1.08 -0.08
C ARG A 174 -16.36 1.20 0.33
N TYR A 175 -16.10 2.16 1.21
CA TYR A 175 -14.81 2.37 1.89
C TYR A 175 -13.62 2.70 1.00
N THR A 176 -13.78 2.80 -0.32
CA THR A 176 -12.67 3.16 -1.21
C THR A 176 -12.80 4.57 -1.75
N THR A 177 -11.66 5.18 -2.05
CA THR A 177 -11.57 6.41 -2.84
C THR A 177 -10.26 6.40 -3.62
N MET A 178 -10.30 6.72 -4.92
CA MET A 178 -9.07 6.86 -5.71
C MET A 178 -8.23 8.03 -5.20
N LYS A 179 -6.97 7.78 -4.83
CA LYS A 179 -5.98 8.81 -4.44
C LYS A 179 -5.09 9.20 -5.61
N ALA A 180 -4.73 8.21 -6.44
CA ALA A 180 -3.97 8.37 -7.67
C ALA A 180 -4.37 7.27 -8.65
N LYS A 181 -3.86 7.32 -9.90
CA LYS A 181 -4.19 6.32 -10.93
C LYS A 181 -3.87 4.88 -10.55
N ASP A 182 -2.91 4.69 -9.66
CA ASP A 182 -2.39 3.41 -9.19
C ASP A 182 -2.49 3.29 -7.65
N THR A 183 -3.32 4.11 -7.00
CA THR A 183 -3.44 4.12 -5.53
C THR A 183 -4.89 4.36 -5.08
N VAL A 184 -5.41 3.46 -4.26
CA VAL A 184 -6.74 3.51 -3.64
C VAL A 184 -6.56 3.79 -2.14
N SER A 185 -7.33 4.71 -1.57
CA SER A 185 -7.41 4.88 -0.13
C SER A 185 -8.56 4.07 0.44
N ILE A 186 -8.32 3.31 1.51
CA ILE A 186 -9.31 2.50 2.21
C ILE A 186 -9.65 3.14 3.56
N GLN A 187 -10.93 3.35 3.79
CA GLN A 187 -11.48 4.04 4.96
C GLN A 187 -12.59 3.19 5.56
N LEU A 188 -12.19 2.15 6.31
CA LEU A 188 -13.13 1.31 7.05
C LEU A 188 -13.81 2.11 8.18
N PRO A 189 -15.00 1.67 8.65
CA PRO A 189 -15.65 2.25 9.82
C PRO A 189 -14.70 2.31 11.03
N GLU A 190 -14.89 3.29 11.92
CA GLU A 190 -14.02 3.47 13.08
C GLU A 190 -14.04 2.22 13.98
N GLU A 191 -15.22 1.65 14.17
CA GLU A 191 -15.46 0.42 14.94
C GLU A 191 -15.01 -0.87 14.26
N ALA A 192 -14.66 -0.85 12.97
CA ALA A 192 -14.17 -2.04 12.28
C ALA A 192 -12.74 -2.32 12.73
N GLU A 193 -12.52 -3.55 13.21
CA GLU A 193 -11.20 -4.10 13.48
C GLU A 193 -10.55 -4.54 12.16
N ASP A 194 -9.22 -4.42 12.07
CA ASP A 194 -8.50 -4.92 10.91
C ASP A 194 -8.72 -6.44 10.80
N GLY A 195 -8.98 -6.91 9.58
CA GLY A 195 -9.35 -8.30 9.32
C GLY A 195 -10.83 -8.65 9.54
N GLU A 196 -11.70 -7.69 9.85
CA GLU A 196 -13.14 -7.97 9.92
C GLU A 196 -13.69 -8.37 8.54
N GLU A 197 -14.21 -9.61 8.41
CA GLU A 197 -14.77 -10.14 7.16
C GLU A 197 -15.91 -9.28 6.58
N SER A 198 -16.66 -8.60 7.45
CA SER A 198 -17.76 -7.71 7.06
C SER A 198 -17.29 -6.40 6.41
N ALA A 199 -16.00 -6.12 6.50
CA ALA A 199 -15.34 -4.91 6.06
C ALA A 199 -14.25 -5.17 4.98
N LEU A 200 -14.30 -6.32 4.31
CA LEU A 200 -13.42 -6.60 3.17
C LEU A 200 -13.62 -5.57 2.04
N VAL A 201 -12.51 -5.20 1.43
CA VAL A 201 -12.40 -4.30 0.30
C VAL A 201 -11.56 -4.96 -0.79
N TYR A 202 -11.94 -4.71 -2.03
CA TYR A 202 -11.43 -5.33 -3.24
C TYR A 202 -10.87 -4.23 -4.15
N VAL A 203 -9.62 -4.42 -4.59
CA VAL A 203 -8.96 -3.57 -5.59
C VAL A 203 -8.57 -4.45 -6.77
N ILE A 204 -9.22 -4.24 -7.92
CA ILE A 204 -9.08 -5.06 -9.13
C ILE A 204 -8.30 -4.29 -10.18
N TYR A 205 -7.27 -4.91 -10.75
CA TYR A 205 -6.29 -4.25 -11.62
C TYR A 205 -5.64 -5.20 -12.64
N GLU A 206 -4.97 -4.61 -13.63
CA GLU A 206 -4.11 -5.30 -14.63
C GLU A 206 -2.65 -4.83 -14.56
#